data_AF-A0A9E2IVG5-F1
#
_entry.id   AF-A0A9E2IVG5-F1
#
_cell.length_a   1.000
_cell.length_b   1.000
_cell.length_c   1.000
_cell.angle_alpha   90.00
_cell.angle_beta   90.00
_cell.angle_gamma   90.00
#
_symmetry.space_group_name_H-M   'P 1'
#
loop_
_entity.id
_entity.type
_entity.pdbx_description
1 polymer ?
#
loop_
_entity_poly.entity_id
_entity_poly.type
_entity_poly.pdbx_seq_one_letter_code
_entity_poly.pdbx_strand_id
1 'polypeptide(L)' 'ATVEAAIGAYDVDFSPLTDMRASAEYRSLAAKNLLRRFFVETTGTKAPVQVSRSVAA' A
#
# COMPACT_ATOMS: atom_id res chain seq x y z
N ALA A 1 -13.93 10.36 -9.62
CA ALA A 1 -12.57 9.81 -9.40
C ALA A 1 -12.61 8.89 -8.20
N THR A 2 -12.08 7.68 -8.29
CA THR A 2 -12.12 6.65 -7.24
C THR A 2 -10.71 6.35 -6.73
N VAL A 3 -10.60 5.67 -5.58
CA VAL A 3 -9.30 5.29 -4.99
C VAL A 3 -8.46 4.45 -5.95
N GLU A 4 -9.06 3.51 -6.67
CA GLU A 4 -8.33 2.70 -7.65
C GLU A 4 -7.77 3.52 -8.83
N ALA A 5 -8.46 4.60 -9.23
CA ALA A 5 -7.93 5.51 -10.23
C ALA A 5 -6.72 6.30 -9.70
N ALA A 6 -6.75 6.72 -8.42
CA ALA A 6 -5.65 7.44 -7.79
C ALA A 6 -4.40 6.56 -7.59
N ILE A 7 -4.56 5.24 -7.42
CA ILE A 7 -3.45 4.30 -7.30
C ILE A 7 -2.57 4.27 -8.55
N GLY A 8 -3.15 4.46 -9.74
CA GLY A 8 -2.39 4.55 -10.99
C GLY A 8 -1.50 5.80 -11.08
N ALA A 9 -1.88 6.89 -10.42
CA ALA A 9 -1.11 8.14 -10.44
C ALA A 9 0.26 8.00 -9.75
N TYR A 10 0.40 7.05 -8.82
CA TYR A 10 1.67 6.80 -8.12
C TYR A 10 2.81 6.41 -9.08
N ASP A 11 2.51 5.76 -10.20
CA ASP A 11 3.52 5.40 -11.21
C ASP A 11 4.05 6.62 -11.97
N VAL A 12 3.31 7.72 -11.97
CA VAL A 12 3.71 9.00 -12.58
C VAL A 12 4.40 9.89 -11.55
N ASP A 13 3.87 9.93 -10.33
CA ASP A 13 4.36 10.83 -9.27
C ASP A 13 5.68 10.36 -8.66
N PHE A 14 5.98 9.05 -8.70
CA PHE A 14 7.14 8.48 -8.01
C PHE A 14 7.93 7.50 -8.87
N SER A 15 9.26 7.62 -8.80
CA SER A 15 10.22 6.63 -9.35
C SER A 15 11.14 6.14 -8.22
N PRO A 16 10.73 5.10 -7.46
CA PRO A 16 11.45 4.68 -6.27
C PRO A 16 12.82 4.06 -6.58
N LEU A 17 13.76 4.20 -5.63
CA LEU A 17 15.08 3.57 -5.72
C LEU A 17 15.09 2.15 -5.13
N THR A 18 16.02 1.33 -5.62
CA THR A 18 16.38 0.05 -4.99
C THR A 18 17.61 0.25 -4.10
N ASP A 19 17.53 -0.22 -2.85
CA ASP A 19 18.65 -0.22 -1.91
C ASP A 19 18.62 -1.47 -1.01
N MET A 20 19.51 -1.53 0.00
CA MET A 20 19.57 -2.66 0.95
C MET A 20 18.29 -2.88 1.77
N ARG A 21 17.38 -1.90 1.83
CA ARG A 21 16.14 -2.00 2.62
C ARG A 21 15.00 -2.55 1.78
N ALA A 22 14.89 -2.17 0.51
CA ALA A 22 13.82 -2.59 -0.38
C ALA A 22 14.11 -2.29 -1.84
N SER A 23 13.53 -3.12 -2.73
CA SER A 23 13.51 -2.86 -4.17
C SER A 23 12.51 -1.75 -4.55
N ALA A 24 12.72 -1.15 -5.72
CA ALA A 24 11.85 -0.14 -6.28
C ALA A 24 10.40 -0.66 -6.46
N GLU A 25 10.26 -1.90 -6.94
CA GLU A 25 8.96 -2.56 -7.14
C GLU A 25 8.23 -2.74 -5.81
N TYR A 26 8.95 -3.20 -4.78
CA TYR A 26 8.37 -3.35 -3.44
C TYR A 26 7.91 -2.00 -2.88
N ARG A 27 8.69 -0.93 -3.08
CA ARG A 27 8.32 0.42 -2.63
C ARG A 27 7.11 0.96 -3.36
N SER A 28 7.03 0.80 -4.68
CA SER A 28 5.85 1.19 -5.47
C SER A 28 4.61 0.42 -4.99
N LEU A 29 4.74 -0.91 -4.81
CA LEU A 29 3.65 -1.74 -4.30
C LEU A 29 3.20 -1.31 -2.90
N ALA A 30 4.14 -1.07 -1.98
CA ALA A 30 3.83 -0.63 -0.63
C ALA A 30 3.08 0.70 -0.62
N ALA A 31 3.54 1.69 -1.41
CA ALA A 31 2.90 3.00 -1.51
C ALA A 31 1.43 2.90 -1.98
N LYS A 32 1.17 2.09 -3.01
CA LYS A 32 -0.19 1.81 -3.50
C LYS A 32 -1.06 1.12 -2.45
N ASN A 33 -0.50 0.17 -1.71
CA ASN A 33 -1.21 -0.55 -0.67
C ASN A 33 -1.49 0.29 0.57
N LEU A 34 -0.65 1.27 0.89
CA LEU A 34 -0.90 2.23 1.97
C LEU A 34 -2.16 3.07 1.68
N LEU A 35 -2.35 3.52 0.44
CA LEU A 35 -3.58 4.24 0.06
C LEU A 35 -4.83 3.36 0.19
N ARG A 36 -4.75 2.10 -0.28
CA ARG A 36 -5.86 1.13 -0.09
C ARG A 36 -6.18 0.91 1.37
N ARG A 37 -5.15 0.70 2.19
CA ARG A 37 -5.29 0.49 3.63
C ARG A 37 -5.96 1.69 4.28
N PHE A 38 -5.52 2.90 3.98
CA PHE A 38 -6.12 4.13 4.50
C PHE A 38 -7.60 4.24 4.13
N PHE A 39 -7.96 3.96 2.88
CA PHE A 39 -9.35 3.97 2.44
C PHE A 39 -10.20 2.97 3.24
N VAL A 40 -9.78 1.71 3.33
CA VAL A 40 -10.54 0.68 4.07
C VAL A 40 -10.67 1.02 5.57
N GLU A 41 -9.61 1.52 6.19
CA GLU A 41 -9.61 1.94 7.60
C GLU A 41 -10.56 3.13 7.85
N THR A 42 -10.71 4.04 6.88
CA THR A 42 -11.52 5.26 7.03
C THR A 42 -12.98 5.11 6.59
N THR A 43 -13.28 4.22 5.64
CA THR A 43 -14.63 4.08 5.07
C THR A 43 -15.33 2.78 5.42
N GLY A 44 -14.60 1.72 5.81
CA GLY A 44 -15.14 0.39 6.04
C GLY A 44 -15.21 0.02 7.51
N THR A 45 -14.08 -0.42 8.06
CA THR A 45 -14.05 -1.16 9.32
C THR A 45 -13.77 -0.30 10.55
N LYS A 46 -13.25 0.94 10.40
CA LYS A 46 -12.70 1.80 11.47
C LYS A 46 -11.66 1.14 12.39
N ALA A 47 -11.33 -0.11 12.11
CA ALA A 47 -10.38 -0.94 12.82
C ALA A 47 -9.09 -1.03 11.98
N PRO A 48 -7.91 -1.08 12.62
CA PRO A 48 -6.65 -1.22 11.92
C PRO A 48 -6.64 -2.45 11.00
N VAL A 49 -6.26 -2.26 9.73
CA VAL A 49 -6.06 -3.35 8.78
C VAL A 49 -4.59 -3.77 8.87
N GLN A 50 -4.29 -4.61 9.85
CA GLN A 50 -2.96 -5.21 10.06
C GLN A 50 -2.96 -6.67 9.63
N VAL A 51 -1.82 -7.13 9.11
CA VAL A 51 -1.60 -8.57 8.92
C VAL A 51 -1.32 -9.17 10.31
N SER A 52 -2.22 -10.01 10.81
CA SER A 52 -1.96 -10.79 12.01
C SER A 52 -0.98 -11.90 11.68
N ARG A 53 0.02 -12.11 12.54
CA ARG A 53 0.96 -13.21 12.38
C ARG A 53 0.28 -14.51 12.81
N SER A 54 -0.37 -15.21 11.89
CA SER A 54 -0.82 -16.58 12.13
C SER A 54 0.41 -17.50 12.04
N VAL A 55 0.86 -18.03 13.17
CA VAL A 55 1.80 -19.15 13.16
C VAL A 55 1.02 -20.36 12.66
N ALA A 56 1.31 -20.83 11.45
CA ALA A 56 0.89 -22.17 11.05
C ALA A 56 1.62 -23.15 11.97
N ALA A 57 0.86 -23.85 12.82
CA ALA A 57 1.34 -24.93 13.66
C ALA A 57 1.65 -26.17 12.82
#